data_AF-A0A5M6DHW1-F1
#
_entry.id   AF-A0A5M6DHW1-F1
#
_cell.length_a   1.000
_cell.length_b   1.000
_cell.length_c   1.000
_cell.angle_alpha   90.00
_cell.angle_beta   90.00
_cell.angle_gamma   90.00
#
_symmetry.space_group_name_H-M   'P 1'
#
loop_
_entity.id
_entity.type
_entity.pdbx_description
1 polymer ?
#
loop_
_entity_poly.entity_id
_entity_poly.type
_entity_poly.pdbx_seq_one_letter_code
_entity_poly.pdbx_strand_id
1 'polypeptide(L)'
;MGMSLKANRSRWLILTTVMLLAGAALVFANPLSRDVTQDTAPTVTEDVNPDAEVASMPRVRPSSIAEVLQLAGEAKANMSSSLEDYTTRFVKQERNPDGKLSEKSEMSLKVQTRMRNESDDAPMRIYMKFARPESSAGREVIWGGDLYDGNMAVHENTMLLSWKTLWLDPDGMLAMNGQRYPIYEIGLVRLVEKLIERGSEDVNNPDVSVTITRDHEFDSAACELIRVTRQTPSGREGDFSLAEVVYDPERLLILSYRSFGWPDAEGESKELPLLESYEYRDLKTNVGLSEQDFDVSNPEYQFP
;
A
#
# COMPACT_ATOMS: atom_id res chain seq x y z
N MET A 1 -76.99 -24.37 42.57
CA MET A 1 -76.66 -23.90 43.93
C MET A 1 -75.34 -24.54 44.31
N GLY A 2 -74.29 -23.75 44.58
CA GLY A 2 -72.96 -24.26 44.92
C GLY A 2 -71.85 -23.70 44.04
N MET A 3 -71.34 -22.51 44.41
CA MET A 3 -70.08 -21.92 43.94
C MET A 3 -68.91 -22.86 44.21
N SER A 4 -67.92 -22.92 43.31
CA SER A 4 -66.51 -22.88 43.74
C SER A 4 -65.52 -22.59 42.61
N LEU A 5 -64.77 -21.50 42.81
CA LEU A 5 -63.38 -21.22 42.44
C LEU A 5 -62.99 -21.14 40.95
N LYS A 6 -62.81 -19.88 40.52
CA LYS A 6 -62.06 -19.44 39.33
C LYS A 6 -60.65 -20.01 39.34
N ALA A 7 -60.29 -20.76 38.30
CA ALA A 7 -58.91 -21.06 37.94
C ALA A 7 -58.57 -20.35 36.63
N ASN A 8 -57.70 -19.35 36.74
CA ASN A 8 -57.09 -18.62 35.63
C ASN A 8 -55.93 -19.46 35.10
N ARG A 9 -56.05 -20.03 33.88
CA ARG A 9 -54.93 -20.64 33.16
C ARG A 9 -55.01 -20.23 31.69
N SER A 10 -54.20 -19.23 31.36
CA SER A 10 -54.00 -18.70 30.02
C SER A 10 -53.46 -19.78 29.08
N ARG A 11 -54.05 -19.82 27.89
CA ARG A 11 -53.60 -20.55 26.71
C ARG A 11 -52.15 -20.16 26.39
N TRP A 12 -51.25 -21.13 26.30
CA TRP A 12 -49.93 -20.95 25.69
C TRP A 12 -49.84 -21.86 24.47
N LEU A 13 -49.78 -21.23 23.30
CA LEU A 13 -49.45 -21.90 22.04
C LEU A 13 -47.98 -22.32 22.08
N ILE A 14 -47.71 -23.53 21.60
CA ILE A 14 -46.38 -24.02 21.27
C ILE A 14 -45.91 -23.23 20.05
N LEU A 15 -44.88 -22.40 20.21
CA LEU A 15 -44.08 -21.86 19.11
C LEU A 15 -42.61 -22.26 19.33
N THR A 16 -42.09 -23.01 18.38
CA THR A 16 -40.70 -23.40 18.18
C THR A 16 -39.77 -22.19 18.29
N THR A 17 -38.87 -22.18 19.27
CA THR A 17 -37.80 -21.19 19.37
C THR A 17 -36.56 -21.74 18.68
N VAL A 18 -36.31 -21.26 17.46
CA VAL A 18 -34.99 -21.31 16.81
C VAL A 18 -34.12 -20.26 17.54
N MET A 19 -33.08 -20.71 18.24
CA MET A 19 -32.05 -19.80 18.77
C MET A 19 -31.22 -19.27 17.60
N LEU A 20 -31.58 -18.09 17.11
CA LEU A 20 -30.70 -17.20 16.35
C LEU A 20 -29.68 -16.62 17.34
N LEU A 21 -28.43 -17.05 17.22
CA LEU A 21 -27.27 -16.34 17.77
C LEU A 21 -27.11 -15.04 16.97
N ALA A 22 -27.82 -14.00 17.40
CA ALA A 22 -27.62 -12.64 16.93
C ALA A 22 -26.24 -12.15 17.36
N GLY A 23 -25.53 -11.54 16.41
CA GLY A 23 -24.15 -11.11 16.53
C GLY A 23 -23.92 -10.12 17.67
N ALA A 24 -22.84 -10.36 18.40
CA ALA A 24 -22.14 -9.29 19.09
C ALA A 24 -21.34 -8.51 18.04
N ALA A 25 -22.02 -7.59 17.37
CA ALA A 25 -21.36 -6.45 16.76
C ALA A 25 -20.72 -5.64 17.90
N LEU A 26 -19.42 -5.83 18.13
CA LEU A 26 -18.65 -4.90 18.94
C LEU A 26 -18.48 -3.61 18.13
N VAL A 27 -19.48 -2.74 18.30
CA VAL A 27 -19.47 -1.35 17.90
C VAL A 27 -18.37 -0.65 18.69
N PHE A 28 -17.20 -0.45 18.08
CA PHE A 28 -16.29 0.61 18.49
C PHE A 28 -16.80 1.92 17.88
N ALA A 29 -17.76 2.55 18.57
CA ALA A 29 -18.11 3.93 18.32
C ALA A 29 -17.04 4.85 18.94
N ASN A 30 -16.50 5.73 18.09
CA ASN A 30 -15.53 6.80 18.32
C ASN A 30 -14.11 6.40 18.78
N PRO A 31 -13.13 6.39 17.86
CA PRO A 31 -11.97 7.21 18.12
C PRO A 31 -12.38 8.67 17.92
N LEU A 32 -12.06 9.53 18.88
CA LEU A 32 -11.79 10.95 18.59
C LEU A 32 -11.06 11.00 17.24
N SER A 33 -11.57 11.77 16.27
CA SER A 33 -10.88 12.00 15.01
C SER A 33 -9.46 12.49 15.34
N ARG A 34 -8.50 11.57 15.40
CA ARG A 34 -7.10 11.94 15.33
C ARG A 34 -6.96 12.57 13.96
N ASP A 35 -6.55 13.83 13.90
CA ASP A 35 -6.20 14.47 12.64
C ASP A 35 -5.14 13.60 11.98
N VAL A 36 -5.57 12.82 10.98
CA VAL A 36 -4.69 11.98 10.19
C VAL A 36 -3.86 12.94 9.35
N THR A 37 -2.60 13.13 9.75
CA THR A 37 -1.67 13.95 8.99
C THR A 37 -1.46 13.32 7.61
N GLN A 38 -1.74 14.08 6.56
CA GLN A 38 -1.43 13.71 5.19
C GLN A 38 -0.13 14.39 4.77
N ASP A 39 0.70 13.69 4.01
CA ASP A 39 1.81 14.35 3.32
C ASP A 39 1.20 15.26 2.24
N THR A 40 1.52 16.54 2.28
CA THR A 40 1.06 17.50 1.27
C THR A 40 2.03 17.50 0.09
N ALA A 41 1.49 17.51 -1.13
CA ALA A 41 2.31 17.81 -2.30
C ALA A 41 2.86 19.24 -2.16
N PRO A 42 4.18 19.47 -2.27
CA PRO A 42 4.67 20.84 -2.31
C PRO A 42 4.10 21.53 -3.55
N THR A 43 3.26 22.54 -3.35
CA THR A 43 2.59 23.31 -4.41
C THR A 43 3.56 24.23 -5.18
N VAL A 44 4.87 24.16 -4.90
CA VAL A 44 5.86 25.06 -5.49
C VAL A 44 6.43 24.40 -6.73
N THR A 45 5.87 24.73 -7.88
CA THR A 45 6.68 24.95 -9.08
C THR A 45 7.71 26.00 -8.70
N GLU A 46 8.97 25.62 -8.49
CA GLU A 46 10.03 26.62 -8.41
C GLU A 46 9.98 27.40 -9.74
N ASP A 47 9.56 28.66 -9.66
CA ASP A 47 9.71 29.61 -10.76
C ASP A 47 11.19 29.59 -11.14
N VAL A 48 11.48 29.05 -12.32
CA VAL A 48 12.81 29.05 -12.90
C VAL A 48 13.23 30.51 -13.02
N ASN A 49 14.09 30.97 -12.11
CA ASN A 49 14.73 32.28 -12.22
C ASN A 49 15.71 32.22 -13.41
N PRO A 50 15.46 32.92 -14.51
CA PRO A 50 16.26 32.81 -15.73
C PRO A 50 17.65 33.44 -15.61
N ASP A 51 17.96 34.14 -14.51
CA ASP A 51 19.18 34.94 -14.37
C ASP A 51 20.26 34.33 -13.45
N ALA A 52 20.16 33.05 -13.10
CA ALA A 52 21.24 32.36 -12.38
C ALA A 52 22.24 31.73 -13.37
N GLU A 53 23.21 32.54 -13.81
CA GLU A 53 24.37 32.11 -14.59
C GLU A 53 25.32 31.25 -13.72
N VAL A 54 25.06 29.94 -13.66
CA VAL A 54 26.07 28.92 -13.36
C VAL A 54 25.98 27.88 -14.46
N ALA A 55 27.11 27.56 -15.09
CA ALA A 55 27.25 26.58 -16.16
C ALA A 55 27.02 25.12 -15.67
N SER A 56 25.88 24.87 -15.03
CA SER A 56 25.39 23.56 -14.61
C SER A 56 24.05 23.32 -15.29
N MET A 57 23.82 22.13 -15.84
CA MET A 57 22.51 21.78 -16.39
C MET A 57 21.41 22.01 -15.34
N PRO A 58 20.21 22.47 -15.73
CA PRO A 58 19.15 22.73 -14.78
C PRO A 58 18.80 21.44 -14.01
N ARG A 59 18.64 21.57 -12.68
CA ARG A 59 18.30 20.46 -11.77
C ARG A 59 16.98 19.81 -12.16
N VAL A 60 16.02 20.64 -12.55
CA VAL A 60 14.72 20.23 -13.09
C VAL A 60 14.76 20.33 -14.61
N ARG A 61 14.29 19.29 -15.30
CA ARG A 61 14.13 19.29 -16.76
C ARG A 61 12.74 18.80 -17.17
N PRO A 62 12.17 19.32 -18.27
CA PRO A 62 11.02 18.70 -18.90
C PRO A 62 11.37 17.30 -19.41
N SER A 63 10.37 16.43 -19.45
CA SER A 63 10.47 15.04 -19.92
C SER A 63 9.14 14.62 -20.58
N SER A 64 8.98 13.33 -20.87
CA SER A 64 7.78 12.76 -21.47
C SER A 64 7.41 11.44 -20.80
N ILE A 65 6.14 11.05 -20.92
CA ILE A 65 5.69 9.72 -20.46
C ILE A 65 6.46 8.59 -21.16
N ALA A 66 6.81 8.76 -22.45
CA ALA A 66 7.62 7.78 -23.17
C ALA A 66 9.00 7.55 -22.52
N GLU A 67 9.66 8.62 -22.06
CA GLU A 67 10.92 8.52 -21.33
C GLU A 67 10.73 7.84 -19.96
N VAL A 68 9.68 8.19 -19.23
CA VAL A 68 9.38 7.54 -17.93
C VAL A 68 9.10 6.04 -18.09
N LEU A 69 8.37 5.65 -19.15
CA LEU A 69 8.13 4.25 -19.47
C LEU A 69 9.40 3.52 -19.89
N GLN A 70 10.31 4.20 -20.57
CA GLN A 70 11.63 3.65 -20.88
C GLN A 70 12.41 3.37 -19.57
N LEU A 71 12.50 4.35 -18.66
CA LEU A 71 13.18 4.18 -17.36
C LEU A 71 12.56 3.03 -16.55
N ALA A 72 11.23 2.95 -16.50
CA ALA A 72 10.52 1.87 -15.81
C ALA A 72 10.76 0.50 -16.47
N GLY A 73 10.82 0.44 -17.81
CA GLY A 73 11.15 -0.76 -18.55
C GLY A 73 12.58 -1.24 -18.31
N GLU A 74 13.54 -0.32 -18.30
CA GLU A 74 14.95 -0.60 -17.97
C GLU A 74 15.09 -1.08 -16.52
N ALA A 75 14.41 -0.44 -15.57
CA ALA A 75 14.35 -0.89 -14.18
C ALA A 75 13.80 -2.31 -14.06
N LYS A 76 12.66 -2.60 -14.72
CA LYS A 76 12.04 -3.92 -14.72
C LYS A 76 12.98 -4.99 -15.31
N ALA A 77 13.62 -4.69 -16.44
CA ALA A 77 14.56 -5.59 -17.08
C ALA A 77 15.79 -5.86 -16.20
N ASN A 78 16.32 -4.83 -15.53
CA ASN A 78 17.42 -4.98 -14.59
C ASN A 78 17.05 -5.88 -13.41
N MET A 79 15.84 -5.71 -12.84
CA MET A 79 15.36 -6.50 -11.69
C MET A 79 15.34 -8.01 -11.97
N SER A 80 15.05 -8.45 -13.19
CA SER A 80 15.05 -9.87 -13.59
C SER A 80 16.38 -10.59 -13.30
N SER A 81 17.50 -9.86 -13.33
CA SER A 81 18.83 -10.42 -13.10
C SER A 81 19.49 -9.97 -11.79
N SER A 82 18.84 -9.09 -11.02
CA SER A 82 19.49 -8.40 -9.89
C SER A 82 18.66 -8.29 -8.62
N LEU A 83 17.41 -8.75 -8.62
CA LEU A 83 16.49 -8.60 -7.49
C LEU A 83 15.83 -9.92 -7.11
N GLU A 84 16.59 -10.83 -6.51
CA GLU A 84 16.06 -12.12 -6.04
C GLU A 84 15.24 -11.96 -4.76
N ASP A 85 15.76 -11.16 -3.82
CA ASP A 85 15.12 -10.87 -2.54
C ASP A 85 15.49 -9.47 -2.03
N TYR A 86 14.77 -8.99 -1.02
CA TYR A 86 15.16 -7.78 -0.30
C TYR A 86 14.50 -7.65 1.07
N THR A 87 15.08 -6.77 1.88
CA THR A 87 14.48 -6.23 3.11
C THR A 87 14.35 -4.73 3.02
N THR A 88 13.31 -4.18 3.64
CA THR A 88 13.04 -2.74 3.64
C THR A 88 12.18 -2.36 4.84
N ARG A 89 12.27 -1.10 5.26
CA ARG A 89 11.25 -0.45 6.05
C ARG A 89 10.24 0.19 5.10
N PHE A 90 9.07 -0.42 5.01
CA PHE A 90 8.01 0.04 4.13
C PHE A 90 7.08 1.00 4.86
N VAL A 91 6.90 2.19 4.27
CA VAL A 91 5.97 3.20 4.76
C VAL A 91 4.85 3.33 3.74
N LYS A 92 3.60 3.26 4.21
CA LYS A 92 2.43 3.39 3.35
C LYS A 92 1.33 4.25 3.94
N GLN A 93 0.60 4.93 3.07
CA GLN A 93 -0.62 5.65 3.42
C GLN A 93 -1.56 5.65 2.22
N GLU A 94 -2.84 5.35 2.43
CA GLU A 94 -3.77 5.05 1.34
C GLU A 94 -5.17 5.54 1.70
N ARG A 95 -5.95 5.98 0.70
CA ARG A 95 -7.40 6.12 0.86
C ARG A 95 -8.08 4.78 0.63
N ASN A 96 -8.99 4.44 1.53
CA ASN A 96 -9.89 3.30 1.34
C ASN A 96 -10.91 3.58 0.21
N PRO A 97 -11.71 2.60 -0.23
CA PRO A 97 -12.73 2.80 -1.26
C PRO A 97 -13.76 3.89 -0.96
N ASP A 98 -14.01 4.21 0.32
CA ASP A 98 -14.90 5.30 0.74
C ASP A 98 -14.23 6.69 0.70
N GLY A 99 -12.97 6.77 0.25
CA GLY A 99 -12.20 8.01 0.15
C GLY A 99 -11.58 8.48 1.48
N LYS A 100 -11.65 7.69 2.56
CA LYS A 100 -11.04 8.03 3.84
C LYS A 100 -9.56 7.66 3.87
N LEU A 101 -8.71 8.62 4.21
CA LEU A 101 -7.27 8.42 4.36
C LEU A 101 -6.96 7.59 5.62
N SER A 102 -6.11 6.57 5.47
CA SER A 102 -5.61 5.76 6.57
C SER A 102 -4.51 6.46 7.39
N GLU A 103 -4.29 5.99 8.62
CA GLU A 103 -3.08 6.32 9.36
C GLU A 103 -1.85 5.80 8.60
N LYS A 104 -0.78 6.60 8.60
CA LYS A 104 0.51 6.20 8.04
C LYS A 104 0.98 4.92 8.74
N SER A 105 1.14 3.86 7.96
CA SER A 105 1.57 2.56 8.42
C SER A 105 3.04 2.36 8.11
N GLU A 106 3.77 1.80 9.06
CA GLU A 106 5.20 1.50 8.94
C GLU A 106 5.42 0.05 9.32
N MET A 107 6.17 -0.68 8.50
CA MET A 107 6.41 -2.11 8.69
C MET A 107 7.78 -2.50 8.17
N SER A 108 8.43 -3.48 8.80
CA SER A 108 9.59 -4.15 8.20
C SER A 108 9.08 -5.23 7.24
N LEU A 109 9.59 -5.24 6.01
CA LEU A 109 9.30 -6.26 5.01
C LEU A 109 10.52 -7.14 4.74
N LYS A 110 10.24 -8.41 4.49
CA LYS A 110 11.13 -9.36 3.82
C LYS A 110 10.38 -9.87 2.59
N VAL A 111 10.99 -9.83 1.41
CA VAL A 111 10.35 -10.26 0.16
C VAL A 111 11.29 -11.13 -0.64
N GLN A 112 10.87 -12.35 -0.97
CA GLN A 112 11.43 -13.13 -2.07
C GLN A 112 10.61 -12.82 -3.31
N THR A 113 11.26 -12.27 -4.34
CA THR A 113 10.57 -11.81 -5.55
C THR A 113 10.32 -12.97 -6.49
N ARG A 114 9.51 -12.74 -7.53
CA ARG A 114 9.35 -13.70 -8.64
C ARG A 114 10.56 -13.79 -9.56
N MET A 115 11.43 -12.79 -9.56
CA MET A 115 12.60 -12.62 -10.43
C MET A 115 13.85 -13.34 -9.88
N ARG A 116 13.66 -14.54 -9.34
CA ARG A 116 14.74 -15.36 -8.74
C ARG A 116 14.96 -16.69 -9.47
N ASN A 117 14.40 -16.80 -10.68
CA ASN A 117 14.60 -17.90 -11.60
C ASN A 117 14.58 -17.36 -13.04
N GLU A 118 15.02 -18.17 -14.01
CA GLU A 118 15.16 -17.73 -15.41
C GLU A 118 13.86 -17.29 -16.08
N SER A 119 12.71 -17.75 -15.57
CA SER A 119 11.38 -17.44 -16.11
C SER A 119 10.69 -16.25 -15.43
N ASP A 120 11.32 -15.66 -14.41
CA ASP A 120 10.73 -14.66 -13.51
C ASP A 120 9.35 -15.04 -12.93
N ASP A 121 9.08 -16.34 -12.74
CA ASP A 121 7.78 -16.87 -12.30
C ASP A 121 7.85 -17.59 -10.95
N ALA A 122 8.97 -17.46 -10.24
CA ALA A 122 9.12 -18.07 -8.92
C ALA A 122 8.02 -17.56 -7.97
N PRO A 123 7.46 -18.41 -7.09
CA PRO A 123 6.39 -17.99 -6.19
C PRO A 123 6.84 -16.86 -5.27
N MET A 124 6.22 -15.69 -5.37
CA MET A 124 6.55 -14.57 -4.48
C MET A 124 6.22 -14.94 -3.03
N ARG A 125 7.09 -14.56 -2.10
CA ARG A 125 6.87 -14.74 -0.66
C ARG A 125 7.17 -13.45 0.09
N ILE A 126 6.35 -13.17 1.10
CA ILE A 126 6.31 -11.90 1.83
C ILE A 126 6.20 -12.23 3.32
N TYR A 127 7.06 -11.62 4.11
CA TYR A 127 6.86 -11.46 5.55
C TYR A 127 6.78 -9.96 5.85
N MET A 128 5.86 -9.58 6.73
CA MET A 128 5.73 -8.22 7.23
C MET A 128 5.51 -8.19 8.74
N LYS A 129 6.11 -7.19 9.39
CA LYS A 129 5.89 -6.89 10.80
C LYS A 129 5.56 -5.42 10.98
N PHE A 130 4.39 -5.14 11.49
CA PHE A 130 3.89 -3.78 11.69
C PHE A 130 4.57 -3.12 12.88
N ALA A 131 5.08 -1.90 12.68
CA ALA A 131 5.61 -1.03 13.72
C ALA A 131 4.65 0.13 14.05
N ARG A 132 3.89 0.60 13.06
CA ARG A 132 2.87 1.65 13.17
C ARG A 132 1.66 1.35 12.27
N PRO A 133 0.47 1.90 12.60
CA PRO A 133 0.12 2.63 13.83
C PRO A 133 0.13 1.73 15.09
N GLU A 134 -0.03 2.32 16.28
CA GLU A 134 -0.05 1.58 17.56
C GLU A 134 -1.12 0.47 17.57
N SER A 135 -2.24 0.68 16.88
CA SER A 135 -3.34 -0.28 16.74
C SER A 135 -2.96 -1.57 15.99
N SER A 136 -1.90 -1.56 15.19
CA SER A 136 -1.39 -2.74 14.48
C SER A 136 0.03 -3.14 14.90
N ALA A 137 0.66 -2.40 15.82
CA ALA A 137 2.04 -2.62 16.20
C ALA A 137 2.28 -4.04 16.77
N GLY A 138 3.25 -4.74 16.19
CA GLY A 138 3.60 -6.12 16.50
C GLY A 138 2.82 -7.17 15.71
N ARG A 139 1.81 -6.79 14.90
CA ARG A 139 1.17 -7.72 13.97
C ARG A 139 2.21 -8.28 13.00
N GLU A 140 2.20 -9.58 12.79
CA GLU A 140 3.05 -10.28 11.83
C GLU A 140 2.19 -10.98 10.79
N VAL A 141 2.64 -10.97 9.54
CA VAL A 141 1.95 -11.62 8.44
C VAL A 141 2.96 -12.32 7.54
N ILE A 142 2.65 -13.55 7.16
CA ILE A 142 3.38 -14.32 6.14
C ILE A 142 2.40 -14.64 5.01
N TRP A 143 2.84 -14.45 3.78
CA TRP A 143 2.14 -14.93 2.60
C TRP A 143 3.14 -15.45 1.59
N GLY A 144 2.81 -16.54 0.91
CA GLY A 144 3.58 -17.04 -0.23
C GLY A 144 2.64 -17.67 -1.24
N GLY A 145 2.87 -17.42 -2.53
CA GLY A 145 2.03 -17.99 -3.60
C GLY A 145 2.03 -19.51 -3.62
N ASP A 146 3.04 -20.15 -3.02
CA ASP A 146 3.22 -21.58 -2.88
C ASP A 146 3.09 -22.09 -1.43
N LEU A 147 2.71 -21.22 -0.49
CA LEU A 147 2.59 -21.55 0.93
C LEU A 147 1.13 -21.56 1.36
N TYR A 148 0.81 -22.43 2.33
CA TYR A 148 -0.45 -22.42 3.08
C TYR A 148 -1.72 -22.35 2.22
N ASP A 149 -1.72 -23.08 1.09
CA ASP A 149 -2.81 -23.09 0.10
C ASP A 149 -3.17 -21.69 -0.45
N GLY A 150 -2.18 -20.79 -0.51
CA GLY A 150 -2.33 -19.39 -0.95
C GLY A 150 -2.88 -18.44 0.11
N ASN A 151 -3.23 -18.95 1.29
CA ASN A 151 -3.68 -18.12 2.41
C ASN A 151 -2.52 -17.37 3.07
N MET A 152 -2.83 -16.22 3.65
CA MET A 152 -1.91 -15.50 4.53
C MET A 152 -2.04 -16.00 5.97
N ALA A 153 -0.91 -16.25 6.62
CA ALA A 153 -0.81 -16.46 8.06
C ALA A 153 -0.72 -15.10 8.75
N VAL A 154 -1.63 -14.80 9.66
CA VAL A 154 -1.66 -13.55 10.42
C VAL A 154 -1.58 -13.84 11.90
N HIS A 155 -0.62 -13.22 12.57
CA HIS A 155 -0.51 -13.18 14.01
C HIS A 155 -0.81 -11.77 14.51
N GLU A 156 -1.84 -11.66 15.36
CA GLU A 156 -2.21 -10.40 15.98
C GLU A 156 -1.57 -10.28 17.36
N ASN A 157 -0.84 -9.20 17.60
CA ASN A 157 -0.22 -8.91 18.89
C ASN A 157 -1.23 -8.29 19.91
N THR A 158 -2.53 -8.44 19.66
CA THR A 158 -3.58 -7.97 20.59
C THR A 158 -3.94 -9.10 21.55
N MET A 159 -4.08 -8.80 22.85
CA MET A 159 -4.30 -9.78 23.95
C MET A 159 -5.37 -10.87 23.69
N LEU A 160 -6.37 -10.61 22.85
CA LEU A 160 -7.45 -11.57 22.58
C LEU A 160 -7.10 -12.63 21.52
N LEU A 161 -6.14 -12.36 20.64
CA LEU A 161 -5.84 -13.19 19.47
C LEU A 161 -4.39 -13.68 19.40
N SER A 162 -3.52 -13.25 20.31
CA SER A 162 -2.10 -13.62 20.34
C SER A 162 -1.81 -15.11 20.60
N TRP A 163 -2.82 -15.93 20.88
CA TRP A 163 -2.66 -17.36 21.17
C TRP A 163 -2.90 -18.26 19.94
N LYS A 164 -3.25 -17.70 18.77
CA LYS A 164 -3.44 -18.48 17.53
C LYS A 164 -2.98 -17.73 16.28
N THR A 165 -2.63 -18.49 15.25
CA THR A 165 -2.48 -17.99 13.88
C THR A 165 -3.83 -17.95 13.18
N LEU A 166 -4.14 -16.83 12.53
CA LEU A 166 -5.29 -16.70 11.63
C LEU A 166 -4.85 -17.01 10.20
N TRP A 167 -5.62 -17.84 9.51
CA TRP A 167 -5.42 -18.16 8.10
C TRP A 167 -6.48 -17.44 7.30
N LEU A 168 -6.09 -16.46 6.49
CA LEU A 168 -7.00 -15.61 5.74
C LEU A 168 -6.76 -15.78 4.24
N ASP A 169 -7.84 -15.78 3.48
CA ASP A 169 -7.78 -15.58 2.03
C ASP A 169 -7.29 -14.13 1.77
N PRO A 170 -6.22 -13.91 0.98
CA PRO A 170 -5.68 -12.57 0.72
C PRO A 170 -6.67 -11.64 0.01
N ASP A 171 -7.65 -12.18 -0.73
CA ASP A 171 -8.72 -11.41 -1.39
C ASP A 171 -9.99 -11.32 -0.53
N GLY A 172 -10.01 -12.02 0.60
CA GLY A 172 -11.14 -12.08 1.52
C GLY A 172 -11.40 -10.75 2.23
N MET A 173 -12.67 -10.51 2.57
CA MET A 173 -13.14 -9.27 3.23
C MET A 173 -12.33 -8.89 4.49
N LEU A 174 -11.87 -9.87 5.28
CA LEU A 174 -11.06 -9.61 6.47
C LEU A 174 -9.64 -9.16 6.14
N ALA A 175 -9.01 -9.75 5.12
CA ALA A 175 -7.66 -9.38 4.67
C ALA A 175 -7.66 -8.00 4.00
N MET A 176 -8.68 -7.73 3.21
CA MET A 176 -8.84 -6.47 2.47
C MET A 176 -9.38 -5.31 3.32
N ASN A 177 -9.75 -5.54 4.58
CA ASN A 177 -10.30 -4.49 5.42
C ASN A 177 -9.28 -3.35 5.65
N GLY A 178 -9.60 -2.18 5.11
CA GLY A 178 -8.73 -1.00 5.15
C GLY A 178 -7.51 -1.07 4.23
N GLN A 179 -7.45 -2.03 3.31
CA GLN A 179 -6.38 -2.15 2.32
C GLN A 179 -6.91 -1.77 0.93
N ARG A 180 -6.12 -1.04 0.14
CA ARG A 180 -6.45 -0.77 -1.27
C ARG A 180 -6.11 -1.93 -2.19
N TYR A 181 -5.09 -2.72 -1.82
CA TYR A 181 -4.59 -3.84 -2.60
C TYR A 181 -4.37 -5.07 -1.72
N PRO A 182 -4.55 -6.28 -2.28
CA PRO A 182 -4.19 -7.52 -1.60
C PRO A 182 -2.68 -7.61 -1.39
N ILE A 183 -2.25 -8.44 -0.44
CA ILE A 183 -0.85 -8.53 -0.01
C ILE A 183 0.12 -8.83 -1.16
N TYR A 184 -0.29 -9.62 -2.16
CA TYR A 184 0.54 -10.02 -3.29
C TYR A 184 0.82 -8.92 -4.33
N GLU A 185 0.22 -7.74 -4.15
CA GLU A 185 0.46 -6.53 -4.96
C GLU A 185 1.56 -5.63 -4.37
N ILE A 186 2.06 -5.95 -3.17
CA ILE A 186 3.18 -5.22 -2.58
C ILE A 186 4.49 -5.54 -3.29
N GLY A 187 5.39 -4.57 -3.34
CA GLY A 187 6.80 -4.81 -3.66
C GLY A 187 7.30 -4.11 -4.91
N LEU A 188 8.62 -4.00 -5.03
CA LEU A 188 9.29 -3.20 -6.06
C LEU A 188 8.89 -3.62 -7.48
N VAL A 189 8.84 -4.93 -7.74
CA VAL A 189 8.46 -5.48 -9.05
C VAL A 189 7.02 -5.11 -9.41
N ARG A 190 6.08 -5.31 -8.48
CA ARG A 190 4.65 -4.98 -8.69
C ARG A 190 4.43 -3.50 -8.90
N LEU A 191 5.15 -2.66 -8.14
CA LEU A 191 5.08 -1.21 -8.30
C LEU A 191 5.49 -0.80 -9.72
N VAL A 192 6.64 -1.27 -10.20
CA VAL A 192 7.11 -0.96 -11.57
C VAL A 192 6.10 -1.43 -12.62
N GLU A 193 5.53 -2.64 -12.46
CA GLU A 193 4.52 -3.17 -13.38
C GLU A 193 3.28 -2.28 -13.47
N LYS A 194 2.73 -1.86 -12.33
CA LYS A 194 1.57 -0.96 -12.28
C LYS A 194 1.88 0.41 -12.86
N LEU A 195 3.10 0.93 -12.67
CA LEU A 195 3.52 2.20 -13.25
C LEU A 195 3.62 2.12 -14.77
N ILE A 196 4.16 1.02 -15.32
CA ILE A 196 4.19 0.79 -16.77
C ILE A 196 2.77 0.67 -17.33
N GLU A 197 1.91 -0.12 -16.68
CA GLU A 197 0.51 -0.31 -17.08
C GLU A 197 -0.23 1.03 -17.16
N ARG A 198 -0.23 1.80 -16.07
CA ARG A 198 -0.93 3.09 -15.99
C ARG A 198 -0.32 4.15 -16.89
N GLY A 199 1.02 4.26 -16.91
CA GLY A 199 1.72 5.25 -17.72
C GLY A 199 1.52 5.04 -19.22
N SER A 200 1.34 3.79 -19.67
CA SER A 200 1.11 3.48 -21.09
C SER A 200 -0.16 4.11 -21.65
N GLU A 201 -1.16 4.40 -20.80
CA GLU A 201 -2.38 5.09 -21.21
C GLU A 201 -2.17 6.58 -21.53
N ASP A 202 -1.11 7.19 -20.98
CA ASP A 202 -0.86 8.64 -21.04
C ASP A 202 0.16 9.06 -22.09
N VAL A 203 0.75 8.11 -22.84
CA VAL A 203 1.86 8.38 -23.79
C VAL A 203 1.56 9.51 -24.78
N ASN A 204 0.31 9.58 -25.25
CA ASN A 204 -0.14 10.56 -26.25
C ASN A 204 -1.14 11.58 -25.68
N ASN A 205 -1.23 11.68 -24.35
CA ASN A 205 -2.18 12.58 -23.71
C ASN A 205 -1.63 14.01 -23.68
N PRO A 206 -2.23 14.97 -24.42
CA PRO A 206 -1.74 16.36 -24.45
C PRO A 206 -1.93 17.09 -23.12
N ASP A 207 -2.79 16.58 -22.24
CA ASP A 207 -3.08 17.16 -20.92
C ASP A 207 -2.11 16.66 -19.84
N VAL A 208 -1.12 15.83 -20.22
CA VAL A 208 -0.10 15.29 -19.32
C VAL A 208 1.23 16.00 -19.54
N SER A 209 1.85 16.43 -18.46
CA SER A 209 3.20 16.99 -18.45
C SER A 209 4.10 16.22 -17.48
N VAL A 210 5.38 16.10 -17.83
CA VAL A 210 6.36 15.39 -17.02
C VAL A 210 7.57 16.27 -16.76
N THR A 211 8.04 16.27 -15.51
CA THR A 211 9.32 16.86 -15.13
C THR A 211 10.16 15.84 -14.37
N ILE A 212 11.48 15.92 -14.55
CA ILE A 212 12.46 15.11 -13.82
C ILE A 212 13.39 16.05 -13.08
N THR A 213 13.48 15.87 -11.76
CA THR A 213 14.37 16.62 -10.87
C THR A 213 15.51 15.72 -10.44
N ARG A 214 16.74 16.05 -10.83
CA ARG A 214 17.95 15.34 -10.42
C ARG A 214 18.39 15.75 -9.02
N ASP A 215 19.27 14.94 -8.44
CA ASP A 215 19.83 15.14 -7.10
C ASP A 215 18.71 15.32 -6.05
N HIS A 216 17.61 14.58 -6.20
CA HIS A 216 16.54 14.51 -5.22
C HIS A 216 16.99 13.61 -4.08
N GLU A 217 17.16 14.15 -2.89
CA GLU A 217 17.60 13.37 -1.74
C GLU A 217 16.46 12.48 -1.24
N PHE A 218 16.69 11.16 -1.28
CA PHE A 218 15.79 10.17 -0.71
C PHE A 218 16.61 9.09 -0.02
N ASP A 219 16.35 8.89 1.28
CA ASP A 219 17.05 7.85 2.07
C ASP A 219 18.58 7.97 2.03
N SER A 220 19.08 9.21 2.05
CA SER A 220 20.51 9.57 1.91
C SER A 220 21.14 9.27 0.54
N ALA A 221 20.35 8.89 -0.47
CA ALA A 221 20.78 8.71 -1.85
C ALA A 221 20.37 9.90 -2.74
N ALA A 222 21.17 10.18 -3.77
CA ALA A 222 20.84 11.15 -4.81
C ALA A 222 20.01 10.45 -5.90
N CYS A 223 18.70 10.60 -5.82
CA CYS A 223 17.73 10.02 -6.74
C CYS A 223 17.24 11.04 -7.79
N GLU A 224 16.40 10.57 -8.69
CA GLU A 224 15.58 11.41 -9.57
C GLU A 224 14.12 11.42 -9.08
N LEU A 225 13.54 12.61 -8.94
CA LEU A 225 12.11 12.78 -8.70
C LEU A 225 11.41 13.05 -10.03
N ILE A 226 10.61 12.10 -10.47
CA ILE A 226 9.75 12.20 -11.64
C ILE A 226 8.38 12.70 -11.18
N ARG A 227 7.90 13.79 -11.75
CA ARG A 227 6.54 14.30 -11.54
C ARG A 227 5.73 14.19 -12.81
N VAL A 228 4.57 13.56 -12.71
CA VAL A 228 3.57 13.49 -13.78
C VAL A 228 2.36 14.30 -13.35
N THR A 229 2.02 15.33 -14.11
CA THR A 229 0.88 16.21 -13.80
C THR A 229 -0.14 16.14 -14.92
N ARG A 230 -1.41 15.93 -14.55
CA ARG A 230 -2.57 15.98 -15.44
C ARG A 230 -3.29 17.31 -15.27
N GLN A 231 -3.69 17.93 -16.38
CA GLN A 231 -4.46 19.18 -16.38
C GLN A 231 -5.97 18.93 -16.29
N THR A 232 -6.44 17.78 -16.76
CA THR A 232 -7.86 17.40 -16.76
C THR A 232 -8.07 16.01 -16.14
N PRO A 233 -9.18 15.79 -15.40
CA PRO A 233 -9.54 14.46 -14.91
C PRO A 233 -9.69 13.46 -16.03
N SER A 234 -9.09 12.27 -15.88
CA SER A 234 -9.27 11.19 -16.86
C SER A 234 -10.66 10.54 -16.76
N GLY A 235 -11.32 10.68 -15.61
CA GLY A 235 -12.62 10.05 -15.33
C GLY A 235 -12.58 8.53 -15.22
N ARG A 236 -11.38 7.94 -15.12
CA ARG A 236 -11.15 6.50 -14.99
C ARG A 236 -10.80 6.13 -13.55
N GLU A 237 -10.84 4.83 -13.25
CA GLU A 237 -10.30 4.34 -11.99
C GLU A 237 -8.80 4.66 -11.87
N GLY A 238 -8.36 5.06 -10.67
CA GLY A 238 -6.97 5.45 -10.44
C GLY A 238 -6.61 6.85 -10.97
N ASP A 239 -7.60 7.72 -11.22
CA ASP A 239 -7.35 9.10 -11.63
C ASP A 239 -6.57 9.90 -10.57
N PHE A 240 -5.70 10.79 -11.04
CA PHE A 240 -4.86 11.64 -10.22
C PHE A 240 -4.62 12.99 -10.92
N SER A 241 -4.33 14.03 -10.15
CA SER A 241 -3.85 15.32 -10.66
C SER A 241 -2.32 15.36 -10.71
N LEU A 242 -1.66 14.78 -9.70
CA LEU A 242 -0.20 14.69 -9.60
C LEU A 242 0.21 13.28 -9.18
N ALA A 243 1.20 12.72 -9.86
CA ALA A 243 1.93 11.55 -9.39
C ALA A 243 3.42 11.88 -9.26
N GLU A 244 4.05 11.36 -8.23
CA GLU A 244 5.46 11.52 -7.92
C GLU A 244 6.10 10.14 -7.80
N VAL A 245 7.21 9.93 -8.51
CA VAL A 245 7.98 8.70 -8.49
C VAL A 245 9.42 9.04 -8.14
N VAL A 246 9.98 8.37 -7.14
CA VAL A 246 11.41 8.47 -6.82
C VAL A 246 12.12 7.29 -7.45
N TYR A 247 13.01 7.60 -8.39
CA TYR A 247 13.81 6.64 -9.12
C TYR A 247 15.28 6.74 -8.71
N ASP A 248 15.89 5.62 -8.37
CA ASP A 248 17.32 5.50 -8.09
C ASP A 248 18.05 5.09 -9.39
N PRO A 249 18.82 6.02 -10.00
CA PRO A 249 19.52 5.75 -11.25
C PRO A 249 20.76 4.86 -11.07
N GLU A 250 21.30 4.71 -9.86
CA GLU A 250 22.45 3.84 -9.61
C GLU A 250 22.03 2.38 -9.51
N ARG A 251 20.91 2.12 -8.83
CA ARG A 251 20.37 0.77 -8.63
C ARG A 251 19.34 0.37 -9.70
N LEU A 252 18.87 1.32 -10.49
CA LEU A 252 17.76 1.17 -11.44
C LEU A 252 16.48 0.66 -10.74
N LEU A 253 16.11 1.29 -9.62
CA LEU A 253 14.96 0.90 -8.79
C LEU A 253 14.00 2.08 -8.58
N ILE A 254 12.70 1.80 -8.51
CA ILE A 254 11.70 2.77 -8.06
C ILE A 254 11.51 2.59 -6.55
N LEU A 255 11.88 3.61 -5.78
CA LEU A 255 11.92 3.56 -4.31
C LEU A 255 10.70 4.19 -3.64
N SER A 256 9.97 5.05 -4.35
CA SER A 256 8.73 5.63 -3.84
C SER A 256 7.78 5.97 -4.97
N TYR A 257 6.49 5.88 -4.66
CA TYR A 257 5.41 6.40 -5.48
C TYR A 257 4.37 7.06 -4.60
N ARG A 258 3.92 8.24 -5.02
CA ARG A 258 2.80 8.96 -4.43
C ARG A 258 1.86 9.44 -5.53
N SER A 259 0.57 9.45 -5.27
CA SER A 259 -0.39 10.12 -6.13
C SER A 259 -1.36 10.96 -5.33
N PHE A 260 -1.79 12.05 -5.93
CA PHE A 260 -2.66 13.05 -5.36
C PHE A 260 -3.84 13.29 -6.29
N GLY A 261 -5.02 13.42 -5.71
CA GLY A 261 -6.26 13.68 -6.43
C GLY A 261 -6.38 15.11 -6.89
N TRP A 262 -7.56 15.45 -7.39
CA TRP A 262 -7.90 16.80 -7.82
C TRP A 262 -8.19 17.70 -6.62
N PRO A 263 -7.92 19.02 -6.73
CA PRO A 263 -8.32 19.96 -5.70
C PRO A 263 -9.85 19.97 -5.54
N ASP A 264 -10.33 20.32 -4.35
CA ASP A 264 -11.76 20.39 -4.07
C ASP A 264 -12.44 21.42 -5.00
N ALA A 265 -13.61 21.05 -5.52
CA ALA A 265 -14.36 21.86 -6.49
C ALA A 265 -14.77 23.25 -5.95
N GLU A 266 -14.81 23.41 -4.63
CA GLU A 266 -15.16 24.65 -3.94
C GLU A 266 -13.97 25.62 -3.81
N GLY A 267 -12.76 25.18 -4.16
CA GLY A 267 -11.56 26.03 -4.25
C GLY A 267 -11.02 26.54 -2.91
N GLU A 268 -11.54 26.05 -1.78
CA GLU A 268 -11.14 26.48 -0.44
C GLU A 268 -9.72 26.04 -0.06
N SER A 269 -9.24 24.92 -0.62
CA SER A 269 -7.88 24.42 -0.45
C SER A 269 -7.16 24.26 -1.79
N LYS A 270 -5.92 24.76 -1.86
CA LYS A 270 -5.00 24.51 -2.98
C LYS A 270 -4.22 23.19 -2.82
N GLU A 271 -4.38 22.50 -1.70
CA GLU A 271 -3.68 21.25 -1.44
C GLU A 271 -4.33 20.11 -2.22
N LEU A 272 -3.50 19.31 -2.92
CA LEU A 272 -3.98 18.12 -3.60
C LEU A 272 -4.15 16.98 -2.57
N PRO A 273 -5.31 16.31 -2.50
CA PRO A 273 -5.55 15.27 -1.52
C PRO A 273 -4.71 14.02 -1.83
N LEU A 274 -3.92 13.53 -0.86
CA LEU A 274 -3.15 12.30 -1.03
C LEU A 274 -4.09 11.11 -1.29
N LEU A 275 -3.85 10.33 -2.35
CA LEU A 275 -4.62 9.12 -2.69
C LEU A 275 -3.92 7.86 -2.18
N GLU A 276 -2.62 7.74 -2.49
CA GLU A 276 -1.77 6.63 -2.11
C GLU A 276 -0.30 7.10 -2.04
N SER A 277 0.43 6.56 -1.09
CA SER A 277 1.87 6.78 -0.89
C SER A 277 2.50 5.47 -0.46
N TYR A 278 3.58 5.09 -1.15
CA TYR A 278 4.38 3.90 -0.89
C TYR A 278 5.86 4.29 -0.91
N GLU A 279 6.60 3.93 0.13
CA GLU A 279 8.03 4.22 0.25
C GLU A 279 8.79 3.00 0.72
N TYR A 280 9.87 2.67 0.00
CA TYR A 280 10.82 1.62 0.32
C TYR A 280 12.08 2.25 0.91
N ARG A 281 12.14 2.33 2.24
CA ARG A 281 13.27 2.91 2.98
C ARG A 281 14.22 1.82 3.46
N ASP A 282 15.47 2.19 3.72
CA ASP A 282 16.50 1.31 4.26
C ASP A 282 16.68 0.02 3.41
N LEU A 283 16.55 0.15 2.08
CA LEU A 283 16.42 -0.97 1.16
C LEU A 283 17.74 -1.74 0.98
N LYS A 284 17.75 -3.02 1.37
CA LYS A 284 18.86 -3.96 1.16
C LYS A 284 18.40 -5.11 0.27
N THR A 285 19.04 -5.26 -0.88
CA THR A 285 18.72 -6.28 -1.89
C THR A 285 19.65 -7.48 -1.79
N ASN A 286 19.16 -8.66 -2.15
CA ASN A 286 19.87 -9.94 -2.20
C ASN A 286 20.59 -10.25 -0.87
N VAL A 287 19.83 -10.15 0.23
CA VAL A 287 20.32 -10.44 1.58
C VAL A 287 20.36 -11.94 1.88
N GLY A 288 19.88 -12.78 0.96
CA GLY A 288 19.90 -14.24 1.08
C GLY A 288 18.75 -14.76 1.94
N LEU A 289 17.54 -14.23 1.70
CA LEU A 289 16.34 -14.72 2.39
C LEU A 289 16.11 -16.19 2.06
N SER A 290 15.78 -16.97 3.09
CA SER A 290 15.60 -18.42 3.01
C SER A 290 14.15 -18.82 3.25
N GLU A 291 13.84 -20.11 3.13
CA GLU A 291 12.50 -20.63 3.45
C GLU A 291 12.09 -20.34 4.90
N GLN A 292 13.07 -20.34 5.82
CA GLN A 292 12.83 -20.06 7.24
C GLN A 292 12.27 -18.65 7.47
N ASP A 293 12.59 -17.67 6.59
CA ASP A 293 12.07 -16.31 6.69
C ASP A 293 10.56 -16.21 6.42
N PHE A 294 9.97 -17.23 5.81
CA PHE A 294 8.56 -17.31 5.45
C PHE A 294 7.86 -18.51 6.10
N ASP A 295 8.41 -19.00 7.21
CA ASP A 295 7.84 -20.07 8.01
C ASP A 295 7.29 -19.52 9.33
N VAL A 296 6.03 -19.82 9.63
CA VAL A 296 5.39 -19.53 10.92
C VAL A 296 6.12 -20.18 12.11
N SER A 297 6.92 -21.23 11.89
CA SER A 297 7.71 -21.87 12.95
C SER A 297 9.02 -21.14 13.28
N ASN A 298 9.35 -20.06 12.58
CA ASN A 298 10.59 -19.31 12.79
C ASN A 298 10.67 -18.76 14.23
N PRO A 299 11.70 -19.12 15.01
CA PRO A 299 11.83 -18.71 16.41
C PRO A 299 12.03 -17.21 16.63
N GLU A 300 12.32 -16.44 15.58
CA GLU A 300 12.40 -14.97 15.63
C GLU A 300 11.02 -14.28 15.56
N TYR A 301 9.96 -15.02 15.20
CA TYR A 301 8.60 -14.51 15.04
C TYR A 301 7.72 -14.92 16.23
N GLN A 302 6.52 -14.33 16.33
CA GLN A 302 5.60 -14.50 17.47
C GLN A 302 4.42 -15.43 17.16
N PHE A 303 4.45 -16.11 16.02
CA PHE A 303 3.44 -17.14 15.71
C PHE A 303 3.48 -18.28 16.77
N PRO A 304 2.32 -18.73 17.28
CA PRO A 304 2.22 -19.79 18.29
C PRO A 304 2.31 -21.22 17.75
#